data_AF-A0A5C8MNA7-F1
#
_entry.id   AF-A0A5C8MNA7-F1
#
_cell.length_a   1.000
_cell.length_b   1.000
_cell.length_c   1.000
_cell.angle_alpha   90.00
_cell.angle_beta   90.00
_cell.angle_gamma   90.00
#
_symmetry.space_group_name_H-M   'P 1'
#
loop_
_entity.id
_entity.type
_entity.pdbx_description
1 polymer ?
#
loop_
_entity_poly.entity_id
_entity_poly.type
_entity_poly.pdbx_seq_one_letter_code
_entity_poly.pdbx_strand_id
1 'polypeptide(L)'
;MTSLLVVGADHLGNITDKLIDSGFQEIIHLDGRKVNMVKRDIPEHVDIVIVMTDYVNHNLAKAIKQKAKSKDKPIYFVKRSWSSIHSVIEKIEKRK
;
A
#
# COMPACT_ATOMS: atom_id res chain seq x y z
N MET A 1 0.65 16.64 -3.64
CA MET A 1 -0.43 15.69 -3.30
C MET A 1 0.25 14.34 -3.10
N THR A 2 -0.11 13.55 -2.09
CA THR A 2 0.56 12.26 -1.84
C THR A 2 -0.41 11.13 -2.17
N SER A 3 -0.05 10.30 -3.15
CA SER A 3 -0.83 9.15 -3.62
C SER A 3 -0.31 7.86 -3.00
N LEU A 4 -1.22 7.06 -2.46
CA LEU A 4 -0.93 5.82 -1.75
C LEU A 4 -1.55 4.62 -2.45
N LEU A 5 -0.73 3.61 -2.75
CA LEU A 5 -1.20 2.31 -3.21
C LEU A 5 -1.26 1.33 -2.04
N VAL A 6 -2.44 0.82 -1.72
CA VAL A 6 -2.65 -0.22 -0.72
C VAL A 6 -2.93 -1.55 -1.41
N VAL A 7 -2.11 -2.55 -1.13
CA VAL A 7 -2.23 -3.91 -1.71
C VAL A 7 -2.65 -4.90 -0.63
N GLY A 8 -3.63 -5.73 -0.93
CA GLY A 8 -4.25 -6.66 0.00
C GLY A 8 -5.48 -6.07 0.67
N ALA A 9 -6.05 -6.85 1.59
CA ALA A 9 -7.39 -6.69 2.17
C ALA A 9 -8.52 -6.73 1.13
N ASP A 10 -9.61 -7.40 1.49
CA ASP A 10 -10.82 -7.41 0.65
C ASP A 10 -11.47 -6.02 0.63
N HIS A 11 -11.48 -5.36 1.80
CA HIS A 11 -11.97 -4.00 1.97
C HIS A 11 -11.13 -3.24 3.00
N LEU A 12 -10.84 -1.97 2.72
CA LEU A 12 -10.14 -1.07 3.63
C LEU A 12 -11.07 -0.52 4.73
N GLY A 13 -12.36 -0.31 4.43
CA GLY A 13 -13.32 0.25 5.39
C GLY A 13 -12.81 1.57 5.97
N ASN A 14 -12.95 1.74 7.29
CA ASN A 14 -12.51 2.94 8.01
C ASN A 14 -11.00 3.26 7.89
N ILE A 15 -10.18 2.33 7.40
CA ILE A 15 -8.75 2.60 7.14
C ILE A 15 -8.62 3.69 6.07
N THR A 16 -9.49 3.67 5.05
CA THR A 16 -9.47 4.68 3.98
C THR A 16 -9.69 6.08 4.55
N ASP A 17 -10.72 6.26 5.37
CA ASP A 17 -11.03 7.58 5.97
C ASP A 17 -9.88 8.09 6.83
N LYS A 18 -9.27 7.21 7.63
CA LYS A 18 -8.13 7.58 8.47
C LYS A 18 -6.87 7.92 7.67
N LEU A 19 -6.66 7.26 6.53
CA LEU A 19 -5.57 7.61 5.61
C LEU A 19 -5.81 8.98 4.98
N ILE A 20 -7.06 9.31 4.62
CA ILE A 20 -7.42 10.64 4.12
C ILE A 20 -7.17 11.70 5.19
N ASP A 21 -7.61 11.44 6.43
CA ASP A 21 -7.38 12.30 7.59
C ASP A 21 -5.89 12.52 7.89
N SER A 22 -5.06 11.50 7.61
CA SER A 22 -3.60 11.58 7.71
C SER A 22 -2.93 12.33 6.55
N GLY A 23 -3.69 12.89 5.61
CA GLY A 23 -3.18 13.75 4.53
C GLY A 23 -2.94 13.06 3.17
N PHE A 24 -3.33 11.79 3.00
CA PHE A 24 -3.32 11.13 1.70
C PHE A 24 -4.55 11.53 0.88
N GLN A 25 -4.35 12.13 -0.29
CA GLN A 25 -5.48 12.61 -1.11
C GLN A 25 -6.00 11.56 -2.09
N GLU A 26 -5.14 10.61 -2.48
CA GLU A 26 -5.50 9.54 -3.39
C GLU A 26 -5.07 8.21 -2.79
N ILE A 27 -6.05 7.30 -2.67
CA ILE A 27 -5.84 5.95 -2.13
C ILE A 27 -6.30 4.96 -3.18
N ILE A 28 -5.33 4.27 -3.77
CA ILE A 28 -5.55 3.23 -4.76
C ILE A 28 -5.54 1.90 -4.02
N HIS A 29 -6.64 1.16 -4.09
CA HIS A 29 -6.75 -0.14 -3.44
C HIS A 29 -6.67 -1.29 -4.45
N LEU A 30 -5.78 -2.24 -4.18
CA LEU A 30 -5.68 -3.49 -4.92
C LEU A 30 -6.02 -4.67 -3.98
N ASP A 31 -7.18 -5.29 -4.20
CA ASP A 31 -7.56 -6.57 -3.58
C ASP A 31 -6.51 -7.68 -3.78
N GLY A 32 -6.18 -8.44 -2.74
CA GLY A 32 -5.15 -9.48 -2.81
C GLY A 32 -5.60 -10.80 -3.46
N ARG A 33 -6.91 -10.96 -3.74
CA ARG A 33 -7.50 -12.25 -4.12
C ARG A 33 -7.47 -12.53 -5.61
N LYS A 34 -7.52 -11.51 -6.48
CA LYS A 34 -7.51 -11.73 -7.93
C LYS A 34 -6.11 -12.04 -8.46
N VAL A 35 -5.94 -13.23 -9.04
CA VAL A 35 -4.67 -13.72 -9.65
C VAL A 35 -4.09 -12.74 -10.68
N ASN A 36 -4.94 -11.97 -11.36
CA ASN A 36 -4.52 -10.97 -12.34
C ASN A 36 -3.88 -9.70 -11.72
N MET A 37 -3.89 -9.56 -10.39
CA MET A 37 -3.25 -8.44 -9.68
C MET A 37 -1.74 -8.42 -9.82
N VAL A 38 -1.12 -9.60 -9.92
CA VAL A 38 0.32 -9.73 -10.16
C VAL A 38 0.72 -9.06 -11.48
N LYS A 39 -0.20 -8.95 -12.45
CA LYS A 39 0.02 -8.24 -13.71
C LYS A 39 -0.20 -6.74 -13.63
N ARG A 40 -1.00 -6.25 -12.67
CA ARG A 40 -1.20 -4.81 -12.51
C ARG A 40 0.09 -4.14 -12.08
N ASP A 41 0.46 -3.12 -12.82
CA ASP A 41 1.65 -2.34 -12.58
C ASP A 41 1.39 -1.27 -11.51
N ILE A 42 2.44 -0.76 -10.85
CA ILE A 42 2.30 0.34 -9.89
C ILE A 42 2.18 1.63 -10.72
N PRO A 43 1.09 2.40 -10.63
CA PRO A 43 0.94 3.63 -11.41
C PRO A 43 2.08 4.62 -11.12
N GLU A 44 2.53 5.37 -12.13
CA GLU A 44 3.69 6.27 -11.99
C GLU A 44 3.46 7.40 -10.98
N HIS A 45 2.22 7.88 -10.88
CA HIS A 45 1.80 8.93 -9.94
C HIS A 45 1.72 8.46 -8.48
N VAL A 46 1.85 7.16 -8.21
CA VAL A 46 1.88 6.67 -6.82
C VAL A 46 3.21 7.03 -6.18
N ASP A 47 3.15 7.68 -5.02
CA ASP A 47 4.33 8.03 -4.25
C ASP A 47 4.77 6.89 -3.34
N ILE A 48 3.80 6.15 -2.76
CA ILE A 48 4.07 5.19 -1.70
C ILE A 48 3.24 3.91 -1.88
N VAL A 49 3.84 2.76 -1.57
CA VAL A 49 3.17 1.46 -1.59
C VAL A 49 3.11 0.86 -0.19
N ILE A 50 1.92 0.47 0.25
CA ILE A 50 1.68 -0.30 1.47
C ILE A 50 1.12 -1.68 1.10
N VAL A 51 1.73 -2.73 1.63
CA VAL A 51 1.31 -4.12 1.43
C VAL A 51 0.81 -4.69 2.75
N MET A 52 -0.45 -5.13 2.76
CA MET A 52 -1.09 -5.75 3.93
C MET A 52 -0.75 -7.23 3.98
N THR A 53 0.21 -7.61 4.81
CA THR A 53 0.81 -8.95 4.82
C THR A 53 -0.17 -10.07 5.12
N ASP A 54 -1.21 -9.79 5.90
CA ASP A 54 -2.20 -10.80 6.33
C ASP A 54 -3.21 -11.16 5.23
N TYR A 55 -3.21 -10.42 4.11
CA TYR A 55 -4.20 -10.55 3.02
C TYR A 55 -3.57 -10.65 1.64
N VAL A 56 -2.27 -10.93 1.57
CA VAL A 56 -1.56 -11.19 0.32
C VAL A 56 -0.83 -12.52 0.41
N ASN A 57 -0.81 -13.27 -0.70
CA ASN A 57 0.04 -14.45 -0.78
C ASN A 57 1.51 -14.04 -1.04
N HIS A 58 2.43 -14.96 -0.76
CA HIS A 58 3.87 -14.71 -0.92
C HIS A 58 4.27 -14.31 -2.34
N ASN A 59 3.60 -14.85 -3.36
CA ASN A 59 3.89 -14.55 -4.77
C ASN A 59 3.54 -13.10 -5.11
N LEU A 60 2.37 -12.62 -4.69
CA LEU A 60 1.92 -11.24 -4.91
C LEU A 60 2.82 -10.26 -4.16
N ALA A 61 3.13 -10.53 -2.89
CA ALA A 61 4.03 -9.69 -2.10
C ALA A 61 5.41 -9.56 -2.76
N LYS A 62 5.96 -10.69 -3.26
CA LYS A 62 7.24 -10.70 -3.98
C LYS A 62 7.18 -9.91 -5.28
N ALA A 63 6.12 -10.08 -6.06
CA ALA A 63 5.94 -9.36 -7.33
C ALA A 63 5.83 -7.85 -7.12
N ILE A 64 5.00 -7.40 -6.17
CA ILE A 64 4.84 -5.98 -5.85
C ILE A 64 6.14 -5.39 -5.31
N LYS A 65 6.87 -6.13 -4.47
CA LYS A 65 8.20 -5.71 -3.99
C LYS A 65 9.17 -5.47 -5.13
N GLN A 66 9.22 -6.39 -6.11
CA GLN A 66 10.08 -6.23 -7.28
C GLN A 66 9.68 -5.02 -8.12
N LYS A 67 8.38 -4.85 -8.40
CA LYS A 67 7.87 -3.70 -9.15
C LYS A 67 8.17 -2.36 -8.48
N ALA A 68 7.93 -2.27 -7.17
CA ALA A 68 8.19 -1.04 -6.42
C ALA A 68 9.69 -0.71 -6.47
N LYS A 69 10.56 -1.71 -6.29
CA LYS A 69 12.02 -1.54 -6.39
C LYS A 69 12.46 -1.13 -7.80
N SER A 70 11.90 -1.72 -8.85
CA SER A 70 12.20 -1.35 -10.23
C SER A 70 11.79 0.09 -10.59
N LYS A 71 10.82 0.65 -9.87
CA LYS A 71 10.34 2.03 -10.05
C LYS A 71 10.87 3.02 -9.01
N ASP A 72 11.82 2.58 -8.17
CA ASP A 72 12.36 3.34 -7.05
C ASP A 72 11.28 3.93 -6.11
N LYS A 73 10.17 3.21 -5.94
CA LYS A 73 9.07 3.64 -5.07
C LYS A 73 9.24 3.03 -3.67
N PRO A 74 9.08 3.83 -2.59
CA PRO A 74 9.11 3.31 -1.23
C PRO A 74 7.96 2.33 -1.00
N ILE A 75 8.30 1.18 -0.42
CA ILE A 75 7.37 0.08 -0.11
C ILE A 75 7.44 -0.29 1.37
N TYR A 76 6.27 -0.45 1.99
CA TYR A 76 6.12 -0.81 3.39
C TYR A 76 5.20 -2.02 3.55
N PHE A 77 5.52 -2.87 4.52
CA PHE A 77 4.75 -4.07 4.84
C PHE A 77 4.14 -3.92 6.22
N VAL A 78 2.82 -4.09 6.32
CA VAL A 78 2.06 -3.88 7.57
C VAL A 78 0.99 -4.95 7.74
N LYS A 79 0.58 -5.17 8.99
CA LYS A 79 -0.63 -5.93 9.30
C LYS A 79 -1.88 -5.09 9.08
N ARG A 80 -3.06 -5.73 9.00
CA ARG A 80 -4.37 -5.04 8.94
C ARG A 80 -4.80 -4.51 10.31
N SER A 81 -4.00 -3.66 10.91
CA SER A 81 -4.33 -2.91 12.12
C SER A 81 -3.96 -1.44 11.93
N TRP A 82 -4.81 -0.55 12.44
CA TRP A 82 -4.54 0.88 12.34
C TRP A 82 -3.21 1.25 12.99
N SER A 83 -2.87 0.66 14.13
CA SER A 83 -1.59 0.90 14.81
C SER A 83 -0.36 0.54 13.96
N SER A 84 -0.41 -0.56 13.21
CA SER A 84 0.69 -0.93 12.30
C SER A 84 0.79 0.02 11.10
N ILE A 85 -0.34 0.44 10.56
CA ILE A 85 -0.39 1.40 9.44
C ILE A 85 0.12 2.77 9.91
N HIS A 86 -0.38 3.28 11.04
CA HIS A 86 -0.01 4.57 11.60
C HIS A 86 1.49 4.69 11.87
N SER A 87 2.11 3.64 12.44
CA SER A 87 3.55 3.63 12.65
C SER A 87 4.36 3.77 11.35
N VAL A 88 3.83 3.28 10.22
CA VAL A 88 4.44 3.48 8.91
C VAL A 88 4.20 4.89 8.39
N ILE A 89 2.99 5.44 8.56
CA ILE A 89 2.67 6.83 8.19
C ILE A 89 3.59 7.80 8.92
N GLU A 90 3.75 7.66 10.24
CA GLU A 90 4.66 8.51 11.02
C GLU A 90 6.12 8.40 10.53
N LYS A 91 6.55 7.22 10.07
CA LYS A 91 7.89 7.04 9.48
C LYS A 91 8.02 7.72 8.12
N ILE A 92 6.95 7.77 7.35
CA ILE A 92 6.90 8.46 6.06
C ILE A 92 6.97 9.97 6.30
N GLU A 93 6.19 10.50 7.23
CA GLU A 93 6.18 11.92 7.56
C GLU A 93 7.52 12.42 8.06
N LYS A 94 8.22 11.64 8.91
CA LYS A 94 9.57 11.97 9.40
C LYS A 94 10.66 11.93 8.33
N ARG A 95 10.37 11.39 7.14
CA ARG A 95 11.31 11.32 6.01
C ARG A 95 11.05 12.37 4.93
N LYS A 96 9.92 13.09 5.01
CA LYS A 96 9.71 14.33 4.25
C LYS A 96 10.54 15.45 4.86
#